data_AF-G0QKB0-F1
#
_entry.id   AF-G0QKB0-F1
#
_cell.length_a   1.000
_cell.length_b   1.000
_cell.length_c   1.000
_cell.angle_alpha   90.00
_cell.angle_beta   90.00
_cell.angle_gamma   90.00
#
_symmetry.space_group_name_H-M   'P 1'
#
loop_
_entity.id
_entity.type
_entity.pdbx_description
1 polymer ?
#
loop_
_entity_poly.entity_id
_entity_poly.type
_entity_poly.pdbx_seq_one_letter_code
_entity_poly.pdbx_strand_id
1 'polypeptide(L)'
;QDFEDTIINKDFLKNKIEIEQNSNTFNNIKQIQMDEETMKLEQVNLKQPLKKEELSKLLTEKDKAKLNLQKITQYQNQIQTLKISQISQKPKFNEETQKIIDQIKNKFQKNNNQTPTEAEVNTQKIFNNPVSLKQRYEYLLKEQQEFPLPNSYQELIDTFNKIEQCIDLFKQRNKPLFLQNIKNNMEKVMRTNLTIQQIQQIIYLYPQAYKLNWSKNEFLRINQDLYFDMNQEEKGKSIQERVQHFKNVILEKVKQLHDEFLKNNGLIELKEDLEQSFQWHKDFKLENLPQIELGSLPVQRRFEEKQGDEDYKRENDIAYQIIKKELLMLKMKKRKNQNQFSQVKIYVPQIIIRD
;
A
#
# COMPACT_ATOMS: atom_id res chain seq x y z
N GLN A 1 34.81 14.52 -42.01
CA GLN A 1 35.65 14.87 -40.85
C GLN A 1 35.02 16.10 -40.22
N ASP A 2 35.05 16.17 -38.88
CA ASP A 2 34.52 17.24 -38.02
C ASP A 2 33.17 16.89 -37.36
N PHE A 3 33.26 16.01 -36.36
CA PHE A 3 32.32 15.83 -35.27
C PHE A 3 33.13 15.70 -33.96
N GLU A 4 33.62 16.83 -33.47
CA GLU A 4 34.11 17.10 -32.10
C GLU A 4 33.68 18.57 -31.86
N ASP A 5 32.91 18.99 -30.85
CA ASP A 5 32.72 18.52 -29.49
C ASP A 5 31.32 18.91 -28.99
N THR A 6 30.63 17.97 -28.34
CA THR A 6 29.53 18.29 -27.41
C THR A 6 29.62 17.33 -26.24
N ILE A 7 30.69 17.47 -25.45
CA ILE A 7 30.80 16.83 -24.13
C ILE A 7 30.01 17.69 -23.14
N ILE A 8 28.70 17.52 -23.13
CA ILE A 8 27.83 18.03 -22.05
C ILE A 8 27.70 16.93 -20.99
N ASN A 9 28.64 16.97 -20.06
CA ASN A 9 28.45 16.84 -18.61
C ASN A 9 27.42 15.80 -18.10
N LYS A 10 27.80 14.51 -18.16
CA LYS A 10 27.08 13.40 -17.50
C LYS A 10 27.00 13.54 -15.96
N ASP A 11 27.90 14.30 -15.35
CA ASP A 11 27.91 14.54 -13.90
C ASP A 11 26.77 15.47 -13.45
N PHE A 12 26.24 16.29 -14.36
CA PHE A 12 25.13 17.20 -14.05
C PHE A 12 23.78 16.49 -13.96
N LEU A 13 23.57 15.41 -14.74
CA LEU A 13 22.37 14.58 -14.66
C LEU A 13 22.36 13.65 -13.45
N LYS A 14 23.53 13.19 -12.99
CA LYS A 14 23.64 12.32 -11.82
C LYS A 14 23.32 13.06 -10.52
N ASN A 15 23.79 14.31 -10.39
CA ASN A 15 23.46 15.18 -9.25
C ASN A 15 21.99 15.63 -9.20
N LYS A 16 21.30 15.72 -10.36
CA LYS A 16 19.88 16.10 -10.40
C LYS A 16 18.96 14.98 -9.89
N ILE A 17 19.33 13.71 -10.07
CA ILE A 17 18.55 12.54 -9.65
C ILE A 17 18.70 12.28 -8.14
N GLU A 18 19.89 12.51 -7.57
CA GLU A 18 20.10 12.38 -6.10
C GLU A 18 19.40 13.47 -5.29
N ILE A 19 19.22 14.68 -5.85
CA ILE A 19 18.51 15.77 -5.16
C ILE A 19 16.98 15.53 -5.15
N GLU A 20 16.41 14.93 -6.19
CA GLU A 20 14.97 14.62 -6.22
C GLU A 20 14.60 13.42 -5.33
N GLN A 21 15.44 12.39 -5.25
CA GLN A 21 15.19 11.23 -4.39
C GLN A 21 15.31 11.57 -2.89
N ASN A 22 16.18 12.49 -2.50
CA ASN A 22 16.31 12.94 -1.11
C ASN A 22 15.18 13.89 -0.66
N SER A 23 14.55 14.62 -1.60
CA SER A 23 13.43 15.54 -1.29
C SER A 23 12.14 14.82 -0.89
N ASN A 24 11.88 13.62 -1.43
CA ASN A 24 10.71 12.80 -1.10
C ASN A 24 10.86 12.05 0.24
N THR A 25 12.10 11.75 0.65
CA THR A 25 12.39 11.10 1.93
C THR A 25 12.26 12.09 3.10
N PHE A 26 12.59 13.37 2.90
CA PHE A 26 12.55 14.39 3.95
C PHE A 26 11.13 14.88 4.28
N ASN A 27 10.23 14.94 3.30
CA ASN A 27 8.83 15.34 3.54
C ASN A 27 8.02 14.26 4.30
N ASN A 28 8.35 12.98 4.12
CA ASN A 28 7.69 11.88 4.85
C ASN A 28 8.16 11.76 6.30
N ILE A 29 9.40 12.14 6.62
CA ILE A 29 9.92 12.13 8.00
C ILE A 29 9.33 13.29 8.82
N LYS A 30 9.06 14.44 8.20
CA LYS A 30 8.53 15.63 8.87
C LYS A 30 7.05 15.48 9.27
N GLN A 31 6.26 14.74 8.49
CA GLN A 31 4.86 14.45 8.83
C GLN A 31 4.73 13.42 9.96
N ILE A 32 5.67 12.49 10.07
CA ILE A 32 5.67 11.46 11.12
C ILE A 32 6.22 11.98 12.46
N GLN A 33 7.17 12.93 12.44
CA GLN A 33 7.73 13.50 13.67
C GLN A 33 6.84 14.54 14.35
N MET A 34 5.98 15.26 13.62
CA MET A 34 5.04 16.22 14.23
C MET A 34 3.85 15.55 14.93
N ASP A 35 3.43 14.37 14.47
CA ASP A 35 2.30 13.64 15.05
C ASP A 35 2.73 12.78 16.27
N GLU A 36 4.01 12.35 16.34
CA GLU A 36 4.54 11.62 17.52
C GLU A 36 4.91 12.53 18.71
N GLU A 37 5.32 13.79 18.47
CA GLU A 37 5.63 14.73 19.57
C GLU A 37 4.38 15.39 20.18
N THR A 38 3.31 15.55 19.40
CA THR A 38 2.05 16.13 19.91
C THR A 38 1.23 15.13 20.73
N MET A 39 1.35 13.81 20.50
CA MET A 39 0.70 12.79 21.33
C MET A 39 1.47 12.40 22.61
N LYS A 40 2.72 12.86 22.79
CA LYS A 40 3.54 12.53 23.98
C LYS A 40 3.56 13.61 25.07
N LEU A 41 2.97 14.79 24.84
CA LEU A 41 2.98 15.89 25.81
C LEU A 41 1.73 16.00 26.70
N GLU A 42 0.71 15.16 26.52
CA GLU A 42 -0.49 15.18 27.38
C GLU A 42 -0.51 14.13 28.52
N GLN A 43 0.52 13.28 28.67
CA GLN A 43 0.53 12.25 29.72
C GLN A 43 1.86 12.06 30.46
N VAL A 44 2.65 13.11 30.67
CA VAL A 44 3.83 13.02 31.55
C VAL A 44 3.76 14.07 32.66
N ASN A 45 3.17 13.66 33.76
CA ASN A 45 3.20 14.35 35.04
C ASN A 45 4.60 14.17 35.66
N LEU A 46 5.56 15.01 35.28
CA LEU A 46 6.93 15.02 35.84
C LEU A 46 7.07 16.11 36.91
N LYS A 47 7.05 15.68 38.18
CA LYS A 47 7.50 16.46 39.34
C LYS A 47 9.03 16.49 39.42
N GLN A 48 9.73 17.29 38.62
CA GLN A 48 11.09 17.81 38.95
C GLN A 48 11.36 19.14 38.22
N PRO A 49 11.91 20.18 38.90
CA PRO A 49 12.21 21.45 38.24
C PRO A 49 13.50 21.33 37.39
N LEU A 50 13.36 21.39 36.06
CA LEU A 50 14.49 21.56 35.15
C LEU A 50 15.22 22.88 35.42
N LYS A 51 16.56 22.85 35.35
CA LYS A 51 17.44 24.01 35.58
C LYS A 51 17.19 25.08 34.50
N LYS A 52 16.98 26.33 34.93
CA LYS A 52 16.65 27.52 34.07
C LYS A 52 17.58 27.71 32.85
N GLU A 53 18.82 27.23 32.90
CA GLU A 53 19.81 27.35 31.81
C GLU A 53 19.57 26.42 30.62
N GLU A 54 18.94 25.27 30.81
CA GLU A 54 18.61 24.37 29.69
C GLU A 54 17.36 24.86 28.94
N LEU A 55 16.42 25.46 29.67
CA LEU A 55 15.21 26.04 29.12
C LEU A 55 15.52 27.23 28.18
N SER A 56 16.46 28.09 28.55
CA SER A 56 16.85 29.23 27.70
C SER A 56 17.54 28.79 26.40
N LYS A 57 18.36 27.74 26.44
CA LYS A 57 18.99 27.16 25.24
C LYS A 57 17.94 26.57 24.30
N LEU A 58 16.98 25.81 24.84
CA LEU A 58 15.86 25.24 24.08
C LEU A 58 14.97 26.32 23.41
N LEU A 59 14.74 27.45 24.10
CA LEU A 59 14.03 28.59 23.51
C LEU A 59 14.80 29.19 22.32
N THR A 60 16.12 29.36 22.44
CA THR A 60 16.92 29.89 21.33
C THR A 60 17.03 28.94 20.14
N GLU A 61 17.03 27.62 20.37
CA GLU A 61 17.02 26.62 19.29
C GLU A 61 15.66 26.57 18.59
N LYS A 62 14.56 26.69 19.36
CA LYS A 62 13.20 26.79 18.81
C LYS A 62 13.05 28.00 17.88
N ASP A 63 13.60 29.15 18.27
CA ASP A 63 13.51 30.36 17.45
C ASP A 63 14.36 30.27 16.17
N LYS A 64 15.54 29.63 16.24
CA LYS A 64 16.36 29.32 15.06
C LYS A 64 15.66 28.34 14.11
N ALA A 65 15.00 27.31 14.64
CA ALA A 65 14.25 26.36 13.84
C ALA A 65 13.07 27.04 13.12
N LYS A 66 12.38 27.98 13.78
CA LYS A 66 11.28 28.77 13.20
C LYS A 66 11.77 29.66 12.06
N LEU A 67 12.92 30.32 12.22
CA LEU A 67 13.53 31.16 11.18
C LEU A 67 13.92 30.34 9.93
N ASN A 68 14.47 29.14 10.13
CA ASN A 68 14.83 28.24 9.03
C ASN A 68 13.59 27.72 8.29
N LEU A 69 12.50 27.45 9.00
CA LEU A 69 11.23 27.04 8.39
C LEU A 69 10.68 28.12 7.45
N GLN A 70 10.75 29.39 7.87
CA GLN A 70 10.29 30.53 7.06
C GLN A 70 11.10 30.69 5.77
N LYS A 71 12.42 30.48 5.82
CA LYS A 71 13.29 30.50 4.63
C LYS A 71 12.93 29.37 3.66
N ILE A 72 12.67 28.16 4.16
CA ILE A 72 12.26 27.02 3.34
C ILE A 72 10.95 27.33 2.60
N THR A 73 9.96 27.92 3.27
CA THR A 73 8.69 28.33 2.64
C THR A 73 8.91 29.38 1.55
N GLN A 74 9.82 30.34 1.76
CA GLN A 74 10.17 31.33 0.74
C GLN A 74 10.79 30.69 -0.51
N TYR A 75 11.71 29.73 -0.34
CA TYR A 75 12.31 29.01 -1.47
C TYR A 75 11.30 28.15 -2.23
N GLN A 76 10.33 27.53 -1.54
CA GLN A 76 9.26 26.76 -2.18
C GLN A 76 8.37 27.63 -3.08
N ASN A 77 8.02 28.83 -2.62
CA ASN A 77 7.24 29.78 -3.41
C ASN A 77 8.01 30.25 -4.65
N GLN A 78 9.33 30.47 -4.54
CA GLN A 78 10.18 30.79 -5.69
C GLN A 78 10.22 29.63 -6.70
N ILE A 79 10.32 28.38 -6.26
CA ILE A 79 10.32 27.21 -7.15
C ILE A 79 8.97 27.04 -7.88
N GLN A 80 7.85 27.30 -7.21
CA GLN A 80 6.53 27.27 -7.86
C GLN A 80 6.38 28.34 -8.95
N THR A 81 6.90 29.55 -8.72
CA THR A 81 6.87 30.62 -9.75
C THR A 81 7.72 30.29 -10.97
N LEU A 82 8.81 29.53 -10.82
CA LEU A 82 9.71 29.16 -11.92
C LEU A 82 9.20 27.97 -12.76
N LYS A 83 8.36 27.08 -12.21
CA LYS A 83 7.82 25.92 -12.95
C LYS A 83 6.63 26.26 -13.86
N ILE A 84 5.87 27.32 -13.56
CA ILE A 84 4.65 27.68 -14.31
C ILE A 84 4.98 28.56 -15.54
N SER A 85 6.05 29.35 -15.51
CA SER A 85 6.41 30.24 -16.63
C SER A 85 6.99 29.52 -17.86
N GLN A 86 7.38 28.24 -17.75
CA GLN A 86 8.03 27.49 -18.85
C GLN A 86 7.13 26.47 -19.58
N ILE A 87 5.92 26.16 -19.09
CA ILE A 87 5.11 25.04 -19.62
C ILE A 87 3.87 25.48 -20.43
N SER A 88 3.51 26.77 -20.44
CA SER A 88 2.29 27.24 -21.13
C SER A 88 2.47 27.71 -22.58
N GLN A 89 3.62 27.50 -23.23
CA GLN A 89 3.75 27.77 -24.66
C GLN A 89 3.70 26.47 -25.45
N LYS A 90 2.55 26.19 -26.09
CA LYS A 90 2.48 25.23 -27.20
C LYS A 90 3.60 25.58 -28.19
N PRO A 91 4.46 24.63 -28.60
CA PRO A 91 5.49 24.93 -29.59
C PRO A 91 4.81 25.41 -30.87
N LYS A 92 5.11 26.64 -31.30
CA LYS A 92 4.66 27.14 -32.60
C LYS A 92 5.39 26.31 -33.67
N PHE A 93 4.64 25.64 -34.52
CA PHE A 93 5.19 24.95 -35.69
C PHE A 93 5.96 25.96 -36.56
N ASN A 94 7.10 25.55 -37.12
CA ASN A 94 7.85 26.40 -38.03
C ASN A 94 7.01 26.70 -39.30
N GLU A 95 7.34 27.80 -39.99
CA GLU A 95 6.55 28.26 -41.15
C GLU A 95 6.50 27.23 -42.29
N GLU A 96 7.52 26.38 -42.42
CA GLU A 96 7.54 25.28 -43.39
C GLU A 96 6.55 24.17 -43.04
N THR A 97 6.46 23.77 -41.78
CA THR A 97 5.50 22.75 -41.33
C THR A 97 4.08 23.26 -41.46
N GLN A 98 3.86 24.56 -41.22
CA GLN A 98 2.55 25.18 -41.41
C GLN A 98 2.15 25.20 -42.89
N LYS A 99 3.09 25.52 -43.80
CA LYS A 99 2.86 25.44 -45.26
C LYS A 99 2.55 24.01 -45.73
N ILE A 100 3.22 23.00 -45.17
CA ILE A 100 2.93 21.59 -45.48
C ILE A 100 1.51 21.21 -45.01
N ILE A 101 1.12 21.63 -43.80
CA ILE A 101 -0.23 21.39 -43.26
C ILE A 101 -1.29 22.07 -44.14
N ASP A 102 -1.04 23.30 -44.61
CA ASP A 102 -1.97 24.04 -45.46
C ASP A 102 -2.05 23.46 -46.87
N GLN A 103 -0.95 22.94 -47.41
CA GLN A 103 -0.93 22.19 -48.69
C GLN A 103 -1.70 20.88 -48.59
N ILE A 104 -1.57 20.14 -47.49
CA ILE A 104 -2.31 18.90 -47.25
C ILE A 104 -3.81 19.20 -47.15
N LYS A 105 -4.21 20.22 -46.39
CA LYS A 105 -5.62 20.64 -46.28
C LYS A 105 -6.21 21.04 -47.63
N ASN A 106 -5.47 21.78 -48.45
CA ASN A 106 -5.93 22.19 -49.79
C ASN A 106 -6.03 21.03 -50.78
N LYS A 107 -5.22 19.97 -50.63
CA LYS A 107 -5.36 18.73 -51.41
C LYS A 107 -6.61 17.92 -51.02
N PHE A 108 -6.96 17.90 -49.73
CA PHE A 108 -8.18 17.23 -49.26
C PHE A 108 -9.48 17.98 -49.64
N GLN A 109 -9.45 19.30 -49.78
CA GLN A 109 -10.65 20.08 -50.14
C GLN A 109 -10.98 20.06 -51.64
N LYS A 110 -10.00 19.80 -52.53
CA LYS A 110 -10.23 19.81 -53.99
C LYS A 110 -10.88 18.54 -54.56
N ASN A 111 -11.01 17.45 -53.79
CA ASN A 111 -11.62 16.20 -54.25
C ASN A 111 -13.09 16.01 -53.87
N ASN A 112 -13.74 16.98 -53.22
CA ASN A 112 -15.14 16.86 -52.77
C ASN A 112 -16.21 17.25 -53.81
N ASN A 113 -15.88 17.31 -55.10
CA ASN A 113 -16.86 17.52 -56.18
C ASN A 113 -17.17 16.23 -56.97
N GLN A 114 -17.24 15.09 -56.28
CA GLN A 114 -17.90 13.90 -56.80
C GLN A 114 -18.87 13.37 -55.74
N THR A 115 -20.09 13.08 -56.19
CA THR A 115 -21.22 12.61 -55.37
C THR A 115 -20.86 11.35 -54.59
N PRO A 116 -21.19 11.26 -53.29
CA PRO A 116 -20.73 10.16 -52.44
C PRO A 116 -21.50 8.87 -52.71
N THR A 117 -20.76 7.80 -52.95
CA THR A 117 -21.25 6.42 -53.06
C THR A 117 -21.67 5.91 -51.66
N GLU A 118 -22.68 5.03 -51.59
CA GLU A 118 -23.33 4.53 -50.36
C GLU A 118 -22.37 3.96 -49.28
N ALA A 119 -21.14 3.58 -49.66
CA ALA A 119 -20.11 3.13 -48.72
C ALA A 119 -19.58 4.24 -47.79
N GLU A 120 -19.55 5.50 -48.21
CA GLU A 120 -19.01 6.63 -47.43
C GLU A 120 -20.00 7.15 -46.39
N VAL A 121 -21.31 7.01 -46.66
CA VAL A 121 -22.36 7.33 -45.69
C VAL A 121 -22.29 6.39 -44.48
N ASN A 122 -21.81 5.16 -44.68
CA ASN A 122 -21.69 4.17 -43.61
C ASN A 122 -20.45 4.43 -42.74
N THR A 123 -19.32 4.84 -43.32
CA THR A 123 -18.09 5.15 -42.57
C THR A 123 -18.21 6.43 -41.74
N GLN A 124 -18.91 7.44 -42.24
CA GLN A 124 -19.18 8.67 -41.46
C GLN A 124 -20.17 8.42 -40.31
N LYS A 125 -21.16 7.53 -40.49
CA LYS A 125 -22.02 7.06 -39.38
C LYS A 125 -21.27 6.23 -38.35
N ILE A 126 -20.16 5.57 -38.73
CA ILE A 126 -19.31 4.80 -37.82
C ILE A 126 -18.43 5.70 -36.95
N PHE A 127 -17.86 6.76 -37.52
CA PHE A 127 -16.97 7.69 -36.81
C PHE A 127 -17.67 8.72 -35.92
N ASN A 128 -18.93 9.05 -36.21
CA ASN A 128 -19.67 10.09 -35.47
C ASN A 128 -20.35 9.58 -34.19
N ASN A 129 -20.16 8.31 -33.81
CA ASN A 129 -20.74 7.75 -32.59
C ASN A 129 -19.77 7.92 -31.40
N PRO A 130 -20.22 8.37 -30.22
CA PRO A 130 -19.36 8.72 -29.09
C PRO A 130 -18.75 7.51 -28.34
N VAL A 131 -19.05 6.29 -28.79
CA VAL A 131 -18.61 5.04 -28.16
C VAL A 131 -17.27 4.62 -28.76
N SER A 132 -16.29 4.31 -27.92
CA SER A 132 -14.95 3.96 -28.43
C SER A 132 -15.04 2.71 -29.33
N LEU A 133 -14.23 2.68 -30.41
CA LEU A 133 -14.15 1.53 -31.32
C LEU A 133 -13.93 0.20 -30.56
N LYS A 134 -13.20 0.24 -29.44
CA LYS A 134 -12.97 -0.90 -28.55
C LYS A 134 -14.27 -1.46 -27.94
N GLN A 135 -15.15 -0.60 -27.44
CA GLN A 135 -16.44 -1.00 -26.86
C GLN A 135 -17.39 -1.53 -27.94
N ARG A 136 -17.34 -0.94 -29.14
CA ARG A 136 -18.20 -1.35 -30.26
C ARG A 136 -17.84 -2.73 -30.78
N TYR A 137 -16.55 -3.07 -30.86
CA TYR A 137 -16.09 -4.35 -31.40
C TYR A 137 -15.68 -5.36 -30.31
N GLU A 138 -15.97 -5.07 -29.04
CA GLU A 138 -15.70 -5.95 -27.92
C GLU A 138 -16.39 -7.32 -28.09
N TYR A 139 -17.57 -7.34 -28.71
CA TYR A 139 -18.32 -8.57 -29.00
C TYR A 139 -17.65 -9.48 -30.04
N LEU A 140 -16.84 -8.92 -30.96
CA LEU A 140 -16.08 -9.69 -31.94
C LEU A 140 -14.76 -10.21 -31.36
N LEU A 141 -14.26 -9.58 -30.29
CA LEU A 141 -13.03 -9.98 -29.59
C LEU A 141 -13.29 -11.06 -28.53
N LYS A 142 -14.55 -11.25 -28.10
CA LYS A 142 -14.98 -12.34 -27.22
C LYS A 142 -15.20 -13.60 -28.06
N GLU A 143 -14.11 -14.25 -28.47
CA GLU A 143 -14.15 -15.56 -29.14
C GLU A 143 -14.64 -16.70 -28.22
N GLN A 144 -14.86 -16.41 -26.93
CA GLN A 144 -15.55 -17.28 -25.99
C GLN A 144 -16.89 -16.64 -25.66
N GLN A 145 -17.99 -17.23 -26.13
CA GLN A 145 -19.31 -16.90 -25.63
C GLN A 145 -19.34 -17.26 -24.14
N GLU A 146 -19.25 -16.27 -23.28
CA GLU A 146 -19.36 -16.42 -21.83
C GLU A 146 -20.66 -15.75 -21.38
N PHE A 147 -21.34 -16.36 -20.40
CA PHE A 147 -22.50 -15.73 -19.79
C PHE A 147 -22.12 -14.38 -19.18
N PRO A 148 -22.89 -13.32 -19.45
CA PRO A 148 -22.65 -12.02 -18.83
C PRO A 148 -22.93 -12.12 -17.32
N LEU A 149 -21.98 -11.69 -16.48
CA LEU A 149 -22.17 -11.67 -15.04
C LEU A 149 -22.63 -10.29 -14.54
N PRO A 150 -23.37 -10.21 -13.42
CA PRO A 150 -23.70 -8.95 -12.76
C PRO A 150 -22.46 -8.13 -12.37
N ASN A 151 -22.58 -6.79 -12.40
CA ASN A 151 -21.50 -5.89 -12.02
C ASN A 151 -21.01 -6.13 -10.57
N SER A 152 -21.93 -6.39 -9.63
CA SER A 152 -21.58 -6.69 -8.24
C SER A 152 -20.69 -7.93 -8.10
N TYR A 153 -20.93 -8.95 -8.95
CA TYR A 153 -20.16 -10.19 -8.93
C TYR A 153 -18.83 -10.02 -9.66
N GLN A 154 -18.81 -9.22 -10.73
CA GLN A 154 -17.57 -8.83 -11.42
C GLN A 154 -16.63 -8.04 -10.50
N GLU A 155 -17.16 -7.09 -9.74
CA GLU A 155 -16.38 -6.35 -8.73
C GLU A 155 -15.77 -7.29 -7.68
N LEU A 156 -16.48 -8.36 -7.31
CA LEU A 156 -15.96 -9.36 -6.39
C LEU A 156 -14.84 -10.19 -7.02
N ILE A 157 -14.96 -10.57 -8.30
CA ILE A 157 -13.91 -11.27 -9.06
C ILE A 157 -12.66 -10.39 -9.16
N ASP A 158 -12.83 -9.11 -9.50
CA ASP A 158 -11.74 -8.14 -9.56
C ASP A 158 -11.07 -7.97 -8.19
N THR A 159 -11.87 -7.93 -7.12
CA THR A 159 -11.36 -7.85 -5.75
C THR A 159 -10.55 -9.10 -5.39
N PHE A 160 -11.05 -10.30 -5.75
CA PHE A 160 -10.32 -11.55 -5.54
C PHE A 160 -9.00 -11.58 -6.31
N ASN A 161 -8.99 -11.19 -7.57
CA ASN A 161 -7.77 -11.10 -8.39
C ASN A 161 -6.74 -10.12 -7.78
N LYS A 162 -7.19 -8.98 -7.26
CA LYS A 162 -6.31 -8.02 -6.56
C LYS A 162 -5.73 -8.62 -5.28
N ILE A 163 -6.53 -9.34 -4.49
CA ILE A 163 -6.06 -10.04 -3.29
C ILE A 163 -4.99 -11.07 -3.67
N GLU A 164 -5.23 -11.88 -4.71
CA GLU A 164 -4.28 -12.87 -5.22
C GLU A 164 -2.94 -12.26 -5.61
N GLN A 165 -2.97 -11.15 -6.35
CA GLN A 165 -1.76 -10.40 -6.71
C GLN A 165 -1.04 -9.85 -5.47
N CYS A 166 -1.77 -9.32 -4.49
CA CYS A 166 -1.19 -8.88 -3.23
C CYS A 166 -0.52 -10.06 -2.50
N ILE A 167 -1.19 -11.21 -2.40
CA ILE A 167 -0.64 -12.39 -1.72
C ILE A 167 0.64 -12.85 -2.41
N ASP A 168 0.65 -12.90 -3.75
CA ASP A 168 1.84 -13.26 -4.51
C ASP A 168 3.00 -12.27 -4.29
N LEU A 169 2.73 -10.97 -4.32
CA LEU A 169 3.72 -9.93 -4.02
C LEU A 169 4.29 -10.04 -2.60
N PHE A 170 3.48 -10.47 -1.64
CA PHE A 170 3.92 -10.65 -0.26
C PHE A 170 4.75 -11.92 -0.08
N LYS A 171 4.38 -13.00 -0.77
CA LYS A 171 5.17 -14.23 -0.82
C LYS A 171 6.55 -14.00 -1.44
N GLN A 172 6.62 -13.32 -2.58
CA GLN A 172 7.88 -12.97 -3.23
C GLN A 172 8.81 -12.14 -2.33
N ARG A 173 8.25 -11.37 -1.38
CA ARG A 173 8.98 -10.53 -0.43
C ARG A 173 9.15 -11.15 0.95
N ASN A 174 8.73 -12.39 1.17
CA ASN A 174 8.69 -13.06 2.47
C ASN A 174 8.02 -12.21 3.59
N LYS A 175 6.99 -11.45 3.22
CA LYS A 175 6.22 -10.64 4.18
C LYS A 175 5.02 -11.43 4.71
N PRO A 176 4.62 -11.23 5.98
CA PRO A 176 3.47 -11.94 6.52
C PRO A 176 2.16 -11.42 5.89
N LEU A 177 1.27 -12.38 5.63
CA LEU A 177 -0.02 -12.22 4.98
C LEU A 177 -1.12 -11.85 5.99
N PHE A 178 -0.95 -10.74 6.69
CA PHE A 178 -1.98 -10.22 7.58
C PHE A 178 -3.00 -9.37 6.82
N LEU A 179 -4.26 -9.38 7.27
CA LEU A 179 -5.35 -8.62 6.66
C LEU A 179 -5.03 -7.13 6.57
N GLN A 180 -4.55 -6.52 7.66
CA GLN A 180 -4.20 -5.10 7.63
C GLN A 180 -3.10 -4.80 6.63
N ASN A 181 -2.15 -5.72 6.46
CA ASN A 181 -1.07 -5.54 5.49
C ASN A 181 -1.60 -5.61 4.05
N ILE A 182 -2.48 -6.58 3.76
CA ILE A 182 -3.13 -6.72 2.46
C ILE A 182 -4.00 -5.50 2.17
N LYS A 183 -4.82 -5.07 3.13
CA LYS A 183 -5.66 -3.87 3.02
C LYS A 183 -4.83 -2.62 2.75
N ASN A 184 -3.79 -2.38 3.54
CA ASN A 184 -2.86 -1.26 3.35
C ASN A 184 -2.18 -1.30 1.97
N ASN A 185 -1.84 -2.49 1.48
CA ASN A 185 -1.25 -2.63 0.15
C ASN A 185 -2.26 -2.36 -0.96
N MET A 186 -3.47 -2.88 -0.84
CA MET A 186 -4.54 -2.64 -1.82
C MET A 186 -4.92 -1.16 -1.89
N GLU A 187 -5.01 -0.47 -0.75
CA GLU A 187 -5.31 0.96 -0.70
C GLU A 187 -4.18 1.81 -1.31
N LYS A 188 -2.92 1.51 -0.97
CA LYS A 188 -1.77 2.31 -1.42
C LYS A 188 -1.33 2.00 -2.85
N VAL A 189 -1.29 0.72 -3.22
CA VAL A 189 -0.73 0.25 -4.49
C VAL A 189 -1.82 0.10 -5.55
N MET A 190 -2.95 -0.51 -5.19
CA MET A 190 -4.02 -0.81 -6.13
C MET A 190 -5.15 0.23 -6.14
N ARG A 191 -5.12 1.21 -5.21
CA ARG A 191 -6.12 2.27 -5.04
C ARG A 191 -7.55 1.72 -4.89
N THR A 192 -7.66 0.56 -4.26
CA THR A 192 -8.94 -0.12 -4.03
C THR A 192 -9.09 -0.44 -2.56
N ASN A 193 -10.26 -0.16 -2.00
CA ASN A 193 -10.55 -0.46 -0.61
C ASN A 193 -11.01 -1.92 -0.50
N LEU A 194 -10.48 -2.63 0.50
CA LEU A 194 -10.91 -3.99 0.82
C LEU A 194 -11.81 -3.96 2.05
N THR A 195 -13.05 -4.42 1.89
CA THR A 195 -14.02 -4.51 2.98
C THR A 195 -14.01 -5.92 3.56
N ILE A 196 -14.20 -6.05 4.88
CA ILE A 196 -14.29 -7.36 5.55
C ILE A 196 -15.42 -8.21 4.95
N GLN A 197 -16.55 -7.59 4.58
CA GLN A 197 -17.66 -8.27 3.93
C GLN A 197 -17.25 -8.96 2.62
N GLN A 198 -16.41 -8.34 1.80
CA GLN A 198 -15.95 -8.94 0.54
C GLN A 198 -15.09 -10.18 0.80
N ILE A 199 -14.28 -10.16 1.86
CA ILE A 199 -13.50 -11.34 2.29
C ILE A 199 -14.45 -12.45 2.73
N GLN A 200 -15.46 -12.13 3.52
CA GLN A 200 -16.48 -13.10 3.94
C GLN A 200 -17.22 -13.70 2.76
N GLN A 201 -17.59 -12.90 1.76
CA GLN A 201 -18.22 -13.38 0.52
C GLN A 201 -17.29 -14.30 -0.27
N ILE A 202 -16.01 -13.95 -0.38
CA ILE A 202 -15.00 -14.80 -1.04
C ILE A 202 -14.87 -16.13 -0.31
N ILE A 203 -14.84 -16.15 1.03
CA ILE A 203 -14.73 -17.38 1.82
C ILE A 203 -15.99 -18.22 1.71
N TYR A 204 -17.17 -17.59 1.66
CA TYR A 204 -18.43 -18.30 1.46
C TYR A 204 -18.45 -19.05 0.12
N LEU A 205 -18.07 -18.36 -0.96
CA LEU A 205 -18.05 -18.95 -2.29
C LEU A 205 -16.90 -19.93 -2.47
N TYR A 206 -15.71 -19.59 -1.96
CA TYR A 206 -14.50 -20.38 -2.12
C TYR A 206 -13.80 -20.66 -0.79
N PRO A 207 -14.36 -21.55 0.06
CA PRO A 207 -13.86 -21.81 1.40
C PRO A 207 -12.47 -22.46 1.40
N GLN A 208 -12.13 -23.18 0.33
CA GLN A 208 -10.85 -23.87 0.19
C GLN A 208 -9.68 -22.91 -0.11
N ALA A 209 -9.98 -21.66 -0.54
CA ALA A 209 -8.98 -20.73 -1.03
C ALA A 209 -7.97 -20.30 0.04
N TYR A 210 -8.47 -20.01 1.25
CA TYR A 210 -7.69 -19.42 2.32
C TYR A 210 -8.03 -20.08 3.66
N LYS A 211 -6.99 -20.42 4.41
CA LYS A 211 -7.10 -20.80 5.81
C LYS A 211 -6.79 -19.59 6.68
N LEU A 212 -7.82 -19.07 7.32
CA LEU A 212 -7.71 -17.89 8.16
C LEU A 212 -7.45 -18.25 9.62
N ASN A 213 -6.50 -17.57 10.26
CA ASN A 213 -6.23 -17.73 11.68
C ASN A 213 -5.98 -16.37 12.35
N TRP A 214 -6.34 -16.23 13.62
CA TRP A 214 -5.94 -15.06 14.41
C TRP A 214 -4.50 -15.21 14.91
N SER A 215 -3.65 -14.24 14.62
CA SER A 215 -2.26 -14.19 15.07
C SER A 215 -1.83 -12.76 15.42
N LYS A 216 -0.77 -12.63 16.20
CA LYS A 216 -0.22 -11.33 16.59
C LYS A 216 0.55 -10.75 15.40
N ASN A 217 0.21 -9.54 14.99
CA ASN A 217 0.93 -8.83 13.93
C ASN A 217 2.02 -7.97 14.57
N GLU A 218 3.22 -8.56 14.69
CA GLU A 218 4.38 -7.88 15.29
C GLU A 218 4.80 -6.62 14.51
N PHE A 219 4.59 -6.61 13.19
CA PHE A 219 4.97 -5.49 12.32
C PHE A 219 4.15 -4.24 12.57
N LEU A 220 2.86 -4.40 12.82
CA LEU A 220 1.95 -3.29 13.12
C LEU A 220 1.70 -3.12 14.63
N ARG A 221 2.36 -3.92 15.48
CA ARG A 221 2.14 -3.98 16.94
C ARG A 221 0.66 -4.20 17.30
N ILE A 222 -0.07 -4.93 16.46
CA ILE A 222 -1.47 -5.27 16.68
C ILE A 222 -1.51 -6.64 17.35
N ASN A 223 -2.19 -6.71 18.50
CA ASN A 223 -2.25 -7.93 19.30
C ASN A 223 -2.99 -9.07 18.60
N GLN A 224 -3.98 -8.75 17.75
CA GLN A 224 -4.77 -9.73 17.02
C GLN A 224 -5.08 -9.21 15.61
N ASP A 225 -4.60 -9.91 14.60
CA ASP A 225 -4.89 -9.66 13.20
C ASP A 225 -5.19 -10.98 12.49
N LEU A 226 -5.96 -10.90 11.41
CA LEU A 226 -6.36 -12.06 10.63
C LEU A 226 -5.24 -12.42 9.67
N TYR A 227 -4.67 -13.61 9.85
CA TYR A 227 -3.60 -14.14 9.02
C TYR A 227 -4.17 -15.05 7.93
N PHE A 228 -3.80 -14.79 6.68
CA PHE A 228 -4.13 -15.59 5.51
C PHE A 228 -3.03 -16.64 5.30
N ASP A 229 -3.38 -17.90 5.46
CA ASP A 229 -2.57 -19.02 4.98
C ASP A 229 -3.20 -19.61 3.72
N MET A 230 -2.37 -20.05 2.77
CA MET A 230 -2.89 -20.72 1.58
C MET A 230 -3.02 -22.20 1.86
N ASN A 231 -4.15 -22.78 1.47
CA ASN A 231 -4.35 -24.22 1.61
C ASN A 231 -3.32 -24.99 0.76
N GLN A 232 -2.88 -26.16 1.24
CA GLN A 232 -1.80 -26.91 0.58
C GLN A 232 -2.15 -27.34 -0.85
N GLU A 233 -3.42 -27.69 -1.09
CA GLU A 233 -3.93 -28.06 -2.42
C GLU A 233 -3.91 -26.88 -3.40
N GLU A 234 -3.99 -25.65 -2.90
CA GLU A 234 -3.99 -24.42 -3.70
C GLU A 234 -2.58 -23.85 -3.90
N LYS A 235 -1.56 -24.35 -3.19
CA LYS A 235 -0.18 -23.84 -3.29
C LYS A 235 0.46 -24.07 -4.67
N GLY A 236 -0.03 -25.04 -5.44
CA GLY A 236 0.47 -25.36 -6.78
C GLY A 236 -0.24 -24.64 -7.93
N LYS A 237 -1.37 -23.97 -7.66
CA LYS A 237 -2.18 -23.32 -8.71
C LYS A 237 -1.69 -21.91 -8.99
N SER A 238 -1.70 -21.53 -10.27
CA SER A 238 -1.39 -20.16 -10.68
C SER A 238 -2.52 -19.19 -10.25
N ILE A 239 -2.20 -17.89 -10.18
CA ILE A 239 -3.22 -16.85 -9.91
C ILE A 239 -4.36 -16.95 -10.92
N GLN A 240 -4.05 -17.18 -12.20
CA GLN A 240 -5.04 -17.27 -13.27
C GLN A 240 -5.99 -18.45 -13.07
N GLU A 241 -5.46 -19.63 -12.69
CA GLU A 241 -6.28 -20.81 -12.40
C GLU A 241 -7.21 -20.58 -11.21
N ARG A 242 -6.73 -19.94 -10.16
CA ARG A 242 -7.52 -19.65 -8.96
C ARG A 242 -8.60 -18.61 -9.24
N VAL A 243 -8.28 -17.55 -9.99
CA VAL A 243 -9.24 -16.54 -10.43
C VAL A 243 -10.28 -17.15 -11.37
N GLN A 244 -9.88 -18.02 -12.30
CA GLN A 244 -10.81 -18.71 -13.19
C GLN A 244 -11.74 -19.66 -12.42
N HIS A 245 -11.21 -20.40 -11.44
CA HIS A 245 -12.02 -21.24 -10.58
C HIS A 245 -13.06 -20.40 -9.81
N PHE A 246 -12.64 -19.27 -9.24
CA PHE A 246 -13.55 -18.36 -8.53
C PHE A 246 -14.63 -17.80 -9.45
N LYS A 247 -14.28 -17.41 -10.68
CA LYS A 247 -15.23 -16.98 -11.71
C LYS A 247 -16.24 -18.08 -12.04
N ASN A 248 -15.79 -19.32 -12.19
CA ASN A 248 -16.67 -20.47 -12.45
C ASN A 248 -17.63 -20.72 -11.28
N VAL A 249 -17.16 -20.63 -10.03
CA VAL A 249 -18.01 -20.77 -8.84
C VAL A 249 -19.11 -19.70 -8.82
N ILE A 250 -18.77 -18.45 -9.12
CA ILE A 250 -19.75 -17.36 -9.22
C ILE A 250 -20.74 -17.62 -10.34
N LEU A 251 -20.27 -18.07 -11.51
CA LEU A 251 -21.13 -18.39 -12.64
C LEU A 251 -22.14 -19.49 -12.29
N GLU A 252 -21.69 -20.56 -11.66
CA GLU A 252 -22.58 -21.64 -11.19
C GLU A 252 -23.62 -21.12 -10.19
N LYS A 253 -23.25 -20.17 -9.31
CA LYS A 253 -24.22 -19.54 -8.41
C LYS A 253 -25.27 -18.72 -9.17
N VAL A 254 -24.88 -17.99 -10.22
CA VAL A 254 -25.84 -17.26 -11.07
C VAL A 254 -26.75 -18.22 -11.84
N LYS A 255 -26.21 -19.32 -12.36
CA LYS A 255 -27.00 -20.37 -13.02
C LYS A 255 -28.04 -20.97 -12.08
N GLN A 256 -27.70 -21.25 -10.82
CA GLN A 256 -28.67 -21.72 -9.82
C GLN A 256 -29.83 -20.74 -9.62
N LEU A 257 -29.53 -19.43 -9.53
CA LEU A 257 -30.56 -18.39 -9.39
C LEU A 257 -31.42 -18.26 -10.65
N HIS A 258 -30.81 -18.43 -11.83
CA HIS A 258 -31.52 -18.45 -13.10
C HIS A 258 -32.42 -19.68 -13.24
N ASP A 259 -31.95 -20.85 -12.83
CA ASP A 259 -32.74 -22.09 -12.78
C ASP A 259 -33.96 -21.95 -11.87
N GLU A 260 -33.77 -21.37 -10.68
CA GLU A 260 -34.87 -21.05 -9.76
C GLU A 260 -35.87 -20.08 -10.39
N PHE A 261 -35.38 -19.05 -11.10
CA PHE A 261 -36.22 -18.10 -11.83
C PHE A 261 -37.03 -18.79 -12.94
N LEU A 262 -36.40 -19.65 -13.75
CA LEU A 262 -37.09 -20.40 -14.82
C LEU A 262 -38.14 -21.33 -14.23
N LYS A 263 -37.81 -22.04 -13.14
CA LYS A 263 -38.73 -22.94 -12.44
C LYS A 263 -39.94 -22.19 -11.88
N ASN A 264 -39.72 -21.04 -11.24
CA ASN A 264 -40.79 -20.24 -10.63
C ASN A 264 -41.73 -19.61 -11.66
N ASN A 265 -41.24 -19.34 -12.88
CA ASN A 265 -42.03 -18.77 -13.97
C ASN A 265 -42.57 -19.83 -14.96
N GLY A 266 -42.32 -21.12 -14.74
CA GLY A 266 -42.77 -22.19 -15.62
C GLY A 266 -42.05 -22.24 -16.98
N LEU A 267 -40.83 -21.70 -17.07
CA LEU A 267 -40.03 -21.55 -18.29
C LEU A 267 -38.87 -22.56 -18.38
N ILE A 268 -38.96 -23.68 -17.66
CA ILE A 268 -37.86 -24.66 -17.53
C ILE A 268 -37.45 -25.28 -18.87
N GLU A 269 -38.39 -25.39 -19.82
CA GLU A 269 -38.15 -25.94 -21.16
C GLU A 269 -37.16 -25.10 -21.97
N LEU A 270 -37.04 -23.80 -21.67
CA LEU A 270 -36.10 -22.89 -22.34
C LEU A 270 -34.66 -23.02 -21.82
N LYS A 271 -34.42 -23.82 -20.78
CA LYS A 271 -33.11 -23.91 -20.11
C LYS A 271 -32.00 -24.34 -21.09
N GLU A 272 -32.21 -25.44 -21.82
CA GLU A 272 -31.18 -26.00 -22.70
C GLU A 272 -30.81 -25.04 -23.84
N ASP A 273 -31.81 -24.39 -24.45
CA ASP A 273 -31.60 -23.43 -25.54
C ASP A 273 -30.83 -22.17 -25.06
N LEU A 274 -31.17 -21.68 -23.88
CA LEU A 274 -30.50 -20.53 -23.25
C LEU A 274 -29.07 -20.88 -22.83
N GLU A 275 -28.85 -22.10 -22.33
CA GLU A 275 -27.53 -22.56 -21.95
C GLU A 275 -26.60 -22.73 -23.17
N GLN A 276 -27.11 -23.29 -24.27
CA GLN A 276 -26.37 -23.46 -25.53
C GLN A 276 -26.04 -22.14 -26.22
N SER A 277 -26.91 -21.12 -26.06
CA SER A 277 -26.70 -19.79 -26.63
C SER A 277 -25.94 -18.82 -25.71
N PHE A 278 -25.53 -19.26 -24.51
CA PHE A 278 -24.82 -18.45 -23.51
C PHE A 278 -25.57 -17.16 -23.14
N GLN A 279 -26.90 -17.23 -23.10
CA GLN A 279 -27.77 -16.09 -22.82
C GLN A 279 -28.66 -16.35 -21.61
N TRP A 280 -28.86 -15.31 -20.80
CA TRP A 280 -29.90 -15.35 -19.77
C TRP A 280 -31.27 -15.08 -20.38
N HIS A 281 -32.31 -15.54 -19.68
CA HIS A 281 -33.67 -15.16 -20.05
C HIS A 281 -33.85 -13.63 -20.00
N LYS A 282 -34.61 -13.05 -20.94
CA LYS A 282 -34.73 -11.58 -21.08
C LYS A 282 -35.26 -10.88 -19.82
N ASP A 283 -36.15 -11.55 -19.09
CA ASP A 283 -36.73 -11.04 -17.84
C ASP A 283 -35.86 -11.34 -16.60
N PHE A 284 -34.78 -12.11 -16.76
CA PHE A 284 -33.83 -12.37 -15.69
C PHE A 284 -32.90 -11.17 -15.51
N LYS A 285 -33.25 -10.31 -14.54
CA LYS A 285 -32.50 -9.09 -14.25
C LYS A 285 -31.25 -9.37 -13.42
N LEU A 286 -30.10 -9.37 -14.08
CA LEU A 286 -28.79 -9.56 -13.44
C LEU A 286 -28.46 -8.55 -12.34
N GLU A 287 -29.01 -7.33 -12.43
CA GLU A 287 -28.76 -6.27 -11.44
C GLU A 287 -29.49 -6.50 -10.10
N ASN A 288 -30.56 -7.30 -10.12
CA ASN A 288 -31.43 -7.53 -8.95
C ASN A 288 -31.17 -8.89 -8.27
N LEU A 289 -30.00 -9.49 -8.51
CA LEU A 289 -29.67 -10.76 -7.85
C LEU A 289 -29.44 -10.56 -6.35
N PRO A 290 -29.77 -11.57 -5.53
CA PRO A 290 -29.52 -11.52 -4.09
C PRO A 290 -28.02 -11.34 -3.83
N GLN A 291 -27.71 -10.62 -2.75
CA GLN A 291 -26.33 -10.45 -2.31
C GLN A 291 -25.76 -11.80 -1.85
N ILE A 292 -24.48 -12.05 -2.16
CA ILE A 292 -23.76 -13.25 -1.71
C ILE A 292 -23.71 -13.27 -0.19
N GLU A 293 -24.02 -14.43 0.39
CA GLU A 293 -23.99 -14.67 1.83
C GLU A 293 -22.58 -14.48 2.41
N LEU A 294 -22.52 -14.13 3.69
CA LEU A 294 -21.26 -13.86 4.37
C LEU A 294 -20.72 -15.14 5.01
N GLY A 295 -19.51 -15.53 4.63
CA GLY A 295 -18.78 -16.61 5.26
C GLY A 295 -18.41 -16.28 6.71
N SER A 296 -18.40 -17.32 7.55
CA SER A 296 -17.95 -17.20 8.93
C SER A 296 -16.44 -16.99 8.98
N LEU A 297 -16.01 -15.93 9.68
CA LEU A 297 -14.62 -15.74 10.04
C LEU A 297 -14.27 -16.58 11.28
N PRO A 298 -12.99 -16.99 11.47
CA PRO A 298 -12.58 -17.68 12.67
C PRO A 298 -12.91 -16.84 13.91
N VAL A 299 -13.29 -17.49 15.01
CA VAL A 299 -13.58 -16.79 16.27
C VAL A 299 -12.28 -16.24 16.86
N GLN A 300 -12.28 -14.95 17.20
CA GLN A 300 -11.18 -14.32 17.90
C GLN A 300 -11.08 -14.93 19.31
N ARG A 301 -10.04 -15.74 19.53
CA ARG A 301 -9.76 -16.24 20.88
C ARG A 301 -9.39 -15.04 21.75
N ARG A 302 -10.10 -14.80 22.86
CA ARG A 302 -9.59 -13.89 23.90
C ARG A 302 -8.29 -14.50 24.40
N PHE A 303 -7.17 -13.83 24.15
CA PHE A 303 -5.95 -14.15 24.86
C PHE A 303 -6.21 -13.76 26.31
N GLU A 304 -6.37 -14.74 27.21
CA GLU A 304 -6.16 -14.48 28.63
C GLU A 304 -4.76 -13.89 28.74
N GLU A 305 -4.65 -12.69 29.32
CA GLU A 305 -3.38 -12.01 29.61
C GLU A 305 -2.54 -12.86 30.57
N LYS A 306 -1.87 -13.91 30.06
CA LYS A 306 -0.94 -14.72 30.86
C LYS A 306 0.52 -14.43 30.55
N GLN A 307 0.81 -13.46 29.68
CA GLN A 307 2.18 -13.15 29.25
C GLN A 307 2.77 -11.89 29.88
N GLY A 308 1.97 -11.03 30.51
CA GLY A 308 2.48 -9.85 31.22
C GLY A 308 3.27 -10.21 32.48
N ASP A 309 2.78 -11.16 33.27
CA ASP A 309 3.34 -11.46 34.59
C ASP A 309 4.62 -12.31 34.55
N GLU A 310 4.77 -13.21 33.58
CA GLU A 310 5.97 -14.05 33.46
C GLU A 310 7.15 -13.29 32.84
N ASP A 311 6.90 -12.48 31.81
CA ASP A 311 7.96 -11.69 31.18
C ASP A 311 8.40 -10.53 32.11
N TYR A 312 7.47 -9.90 32.85
CA TYR A 312 7.81 -8.92 33.89
C TYR A 312 8.60 -9.54 35.06
N LYS A 313 8.30 -10.79 35.44
CA LYS A 313 9.08 -11.54 36.43
C LYS A 313 10.47 -11.88 35.92
N ARG A 314 10.62 -12.29 34.66
CA ARG A 314 11.94 -12.56 34.06
C ARG A 314 12.80 -11.31 33.96
N GLU A 315 12.24 -10.19 33.51
CA GLU A 315 12.96 -8.92 33.43
C GLU A 315 13.40 -8.43 34.82
N ASN A 316 12.54 -8.53 35.83
CA ASN A 316 12.91 -8.20 37.22
C ASN A 316 13.97 -9.14 37.79
N ASP A 317 13.92 -10.43 37.49
CA ASP A 317 14.91 -11.38 37.99
C ASP A 317 16.28 -11.12 37.35
N ILE A 318 16.33 -10.81 36.04
CA ILE A 318 17.56 -10.40 35.34
C ILE A 318 18.11 -9.10 35.95
N ALA A 319 17.27 -8.09 36.17
CA ALA A 319 17.67 -6.83 36.79
C ALA A 319 18.22 -7.06 38.21
N TYR A 320 17.58 -7.92 39.00
CA TYR A 320 18.03 -8.29 40.34
C TYR A 320 19.41 -8.96 40.32
N GLN A 321 19.66 -9.88 39.38
CA GLN A 321 20.97 -10.53 39.25
C GLN A 321 22.07 -9.54 38.85
N ILE A 322 21.78 -8.58 37.97
CA ILE A 322 22.73 -7.53 37.57
C ILE A 322 23.11 -6.67 38.77
N ILE A 323 22.12 -6.15 39.50
CA ILE A 323 22.35 -5.30 40.69
C ILE A 323 23.15 -6.07 41.75
N LYS A 324 22.80 -7.34 41.99
CA LYS A 324 23.51 -8.19 42.95
C LYS A 324 24.97 -8.40 42.56
N LYS A 325 25.26 -8.59 41.28
CA LYS A 325 26.63 -8.73 40.75
C LYS A 325 27.43 -7.44 40.92
N GLU A 326 26.85 -6.28 40.63
CA GLU A 326 27.50 -4.98 40.81
C GLU A 326 27.81 -4.69 42.29
N LEU A 327 26.86 -4.95 43.20
CA LEU A 327 27.07 -4.82 44.64
C LEU A 327 28.21 -5.72 45.14
N LEU A 328 28.31 -6.94 44.61
CA LEU A 328 29.39 -7.87 44.94
C LEU A 328 30.74 -7.33 44.47
N MET A 329 30.82 -6.78 43.25
CA MET A 329 32.04 -6.16 42.73
C MET A 329 32.46 -4.93 43.55
N LEU A 330 31.51 -4.09 43.97
CA LEU A 330 31.78 -2.95 44.84
C LEU A 330 32.32 -3.38 46.21
N LYS A 331 31.76 -4.44 46.80
CA LYS A 331 32.28 -5.02 48.06
C LYS A 331 33.71 -5.54 47.90
N MET A 332 34.03 -6.19 46.78
CA MET A 332 35.39 -6.64 46.50
C MET A 332 36.37 -5.46 46.32
N LYS A 333 35.97 -4.40 45.60
CA LYS A 333 36.79 -3.18 45.47
C LYS A 333 37.05 -2.51 46.81
N LYS A 334 36.04 -2.40 47.68
CA LYS A 334 36.19 -1.83 49.02
C LYS A 334 37.18 -2.64 49.89
N ARG A 335 37.12 -3.98 49.83
CA ARG A 335 38.09 -4.85 50.52
C ARG A 335 39.52 -4.66 49.98
N LYS A 336 39.69 -4.55 48.67
CA LYS A 336 41.01 -4.27 48.06
C LYS A 336 41.57 -2.92 48.50
N ASN A 337 40.73 -1.88 48.53
CA ASN A 337 41.16 -0.55 48.99
C ASN A 337 41.47 -0.53 50.50
N GLN A 338 40.67 -1.20 51.35
CA GLN A 338 40.97 -1.32 52.79
C GLN A 338 42.30 -2.04 53.05
N ASN A 339 42.63 -3.08 52.28
CA ASN A 339 43.91 -3.77 52.39
C ASN A 339 45.11 -2.92 51.94
N GLN A 340 44.92 -1.95 51.04
CA GLN A 340 45.97 -1.00 50.65
C GLN A 340 46.27 0.03 51.75
N PHE A 341 45.26 0.47 52.52
CA PHE A 341 45.48 1.39 53.65
C PHE A 341 46.19 0.72 54.85
N SER A 342 46.06 -0.60 55.02
CA SER A 342 46.77 -1.34 56.08
C SER A 342 48.27 -1.54 55.83
N GLN A 343 48.78 -1.20 54.63
CA GLN A 343 50.21 -1.32 54.30
C GLN A 343 51.01 -0.02 54.45
N VAL A 344 50.37 1.10 54.80
CA VAL A 344 51.09 2.34 55.13
C VAL A 344 51.53 2.28 56.59
N LYS A 345 52.69 1.65 56.85
CA LYS A 345 53.39 1.80 58.13
C LYS A 345 53.81 3.27 58.27
N ILE A 346 53.16 4.00 59.17
CA ILE A 346 53.60 5.33 59.59
C ILE A 346 54.92 5.15 60.34
N TYR A 347 56.02 5.59 59.72
CA TYR A 347 57.33 5.66 60.38
C TYR A 347 57.29 6.87 61.32
N VAL A 348 57.15 6.62 62.63
CA VAL A 348 57.31 7.66 63.65
C VAL A 348 58.78 7.64 64.08
N PRO A 349 59.60 8.63 63.72
CA PRO A 349 60.97 8.70 64.21
C PRO A 349 60.95 8.96 65.72
N GLN A 350 61.57 8.05 66.48
CA GLN A 350 61.84 8.27 67.90
C GLN A 350 62.89 9.38 68.03
N ILE A 351 62.47 10.53 68.57
CA ILE A 351 63.38 11.59 69.01
C ILE A 351 64.00 11.11 70.32
N ILE A 352 65.28 10.72 70.25
CA ILE A 352 66.10 10.45 71.42
C ILE A 352 66.54 11.80 71.98
N ILE A 353 65.97 12.22 73.09
CA ILE A 353 66.50 13.32 73.91
C ILE A 353 67.62 12.69 74.76
N ARG A 354 68.85 13.16 74.57
CA ARG A 354 69.98 12.86 75.47
C ARG A 354 70.04 13.97 76.51
N ASP A 355 70.06 13.56 77.78
CA ASP A 355 70.39 14.40 78.93
C ASP A 355 71.88 14.76 78.99
#